data_AF-A0A4Z2BZU0-F1
#
_entry.id   AF-A0A4Z2BZU0-F1
#
_cell.length_a   1.000
_cell.length_b   1.000
_cell.length_c   1.000
_cell.angle_alpha   90.00
_cell.angle_beta   90.00
_cell.angle_gamma   90.00
#
_symmetry.space_group_name_H-M   'P 1'
#
loop_
_entity.id
_entity.type
_entity.pdbx_description
1 polymer ?
#
loop_
_entity_poly.entity_id
_entity_poly.type
_entity_poly.pdbx_seq_one_letter_code
_entity_poly.pdbx_strand_id
1 'polypeptide(L)'
;MVNSALVMRTITAIGNYDYMWDFIFYQSGSVEAKVHATGYISSSYMMEGSLNYGHQVAEKVLGNLHTHFINFKVDLDVAGVKNVFQTKDMKFVNTSVPWQPGHHAMIPQLVEEQLNTEQEAALRYNTKTPRYLHVASPKVNRWGHPRSYRLQVFTFAGDHLPESEPEERSMSWARYKVAITKQKDLEQTSSSLYNQNNIWSPTVDFSKYIDDNESIVDQDLVAWVTAGFLHIPHAEDIPNTVTVGNGGGVLLRPHNYFDEDPSIHSADGVYINPSSTDSCENNRVACLAQETCSPVLEPFSYHGFDGVMKFQDWE
;
A
#
# COMPACT_ATOMS: atom_id res chain seq x y z
N MET A 1 -25.46 4.99 1.88
CA MET A 1 -24.64 4.51 3.00
C MET A 1 -23.56 5.53 3.26
N VAL A 2 -23.39 5.94 4.52
CA VAL A 2 -22.28 6.82 4.88
C VAL A 2 -21.02 5.96 4.94
N ASN A 3 -19.94 6.38 4.28
CA ASN A 3 -18.69 5.66 4.33
C ASN A 3 -18.08 5.79 5.74
N SER A 4 -17.83 4.67 6.41
CA SER A 4 -17.11 4.59 7.66
C SER A 4 -16.01 3.53 7.57
N ALA A 5 -14.97 3.69 8.37
CA ALA A 5 -13.85 2.77 8.41
C ALA A 5 -13.31 2.61 9.84
N LEU A 6 -12.83 1.42 10.15
CA LEU A 6 -12.04 1.16 11.34
C LEU A 6 -10.57 1.43 11.02
N VAL A 7 -9.91 2.27 11.80
CA VAL A 7 -8.50 2.62 11.61
C VAL A 7 -7.70 2.13 12.82
N MET A 8 -6.74 1.24 12.58
CA MET A 8 -5.67 0.93 13.52
C MET A 8 -4.44 1.73 13.13
N ARG A 9 -4.02 2.65 13.99
CA ARG A 9 -2.87 3.53 13.74
C ARG A 9 -1.77 3.30 14.77
N THR A 10 -0.52 3.25 14.30
CA THR A 10 0.67 3.40 15.14
C THR A 10 1.63 4.42 14.52
N ILE A 11 2.50 4.99 15.33
CA ILE A 11 3.50 5.98 14.90
C ILE A 11 4.87 5.50 15.35
N THR A 12 5.83 5.45 14.43
CA THR A 12 7.23 5.17 14.74
C THR A 12 8.07 6.41 14.48
N ALA A 13 8.53 7.04 15.55
CA ALA A 13 9.50 8.14 15.49
C ALA A 13 10.91 7.55 15.52
N ILE A 14 11.65 7.68 14.42
CA ILE A 14 13.01 7.17 14.27
C ILE A 14 13.94 8.34 13.95
N GLY A 15 14.70 8.78 14.95
CA GLY A 15 15.58 9.94 14.83
C GLY A 15 14.78 11.20 14.50
N ASN A 16 14.88 11.64 13.25
CA ASN A 16 14.24 12.87 12.76
C ASN A 16 12.87 12.64 12.10
N TYR A 17 12.56 11.43 11.64
CA TYR A 17 11.30 11.13 10.94
C TYR A 17 10.25 10.50 11.86
N ASP A 18 8.99 10.85 11.61
CA ASP A 18 7.80 10.25 12.19
C ASP A 18 7.04 9.53 11.08
N TYR A 19 6.97 8.20 11.13
CA TYR A 19 6.16 7.41 10.20
C TYR A 19 4.83 7.04 10.84
N MET A 20 3.73 7.43 10.20
CA MET A 20 2.37 7.06 10.60
C MET A 20 1.93 5.85 9.80
N TRP A 21 1.63 4.76 10.49
CA TRP A 21 1.20 3.49 9.91
C TRP A 21 -0.28 3.28 10.17
N ASP A 22 -1.06 3.18 9.10
CA ASP A 22 -2.50 2.95 9.15
C ASP A 22 -2.87 1.60 8.54
N PHE A 23 -3.64 0.82 9.29
CA PHE A 23 -4.40 -0.31 8.76
C PHE A 23 -5.88 0.05 8.81
N ILE A 24 -6.49 0.23 7.64
CA ILE A 24 -7.85 0.74 7.47
C ILE A 24 -8.75 -0.37 6.94
N PHE A 25 -9.84 -0.65 7.66
CA PHE A 25 -10.80 -1.69 7.32
C PHE A 25 -12.12 -1.05 6.90
N TYR A 26 -12.55 -1.34 5.67
CA TYR A 26 -13.74 -0.75 5.06
C TYR A 26 -14.91 -1.73 5.08
N GLN A 27 -16.14 -1.19 5.16
CA GLN A 27 -17.38 -1.97 5.11
C GLN A 27 -17.55 -2.79 3.81
N SER A 28 -16.85 -2.43 2.74
CA SER A 28 -16.81 -3.17 1.46
C SER A 28 -15.96 -4.44 1.50
N GLY A 29 -15.34 -4.77 2.64
CA GLY A 29 -14.36 -5.85 2.76
C GLY A 29 -12.97 -5.49 2.24
N SER A 30 -12.74 -4.23 1.88
CA SER A 30 -11.40 -3.76 1.51
C SER A 30 -10.54 -3.49 2.75
N VAL A 31 -9.24 -3.73 2.65
CA VAL A 31 -8.25 -3.46 3.70
C VAL A 31 -7.12 -2.64 3.10
N GLU A 32 -6.72 -1.55 3.72
CA GLU A 32 -5.63 -0.69 3.27
C GLU A 32 -4.52 -0.65 4.32
N ALA A 33 -3.30 -0.94 3.90
CA ALA A 33 -2.09 -0.65 4.67
C ALA A 33 -1.44 0.59 4.06
N LYS A 34 -1.27 1.63 4.86
CA LYS A 34 -0.78 2.95 4.42
C LYS A 34 0.30 3.45 5.35
N VAL A 35 1.30 4.10 4.77
CA VAL A 35 2.36 4.81 5.49
C VAL A 35 2.41 6.26 5.04
N HIS A 36 2.53 7.17 5.99
CA HIS A 36 2.83 8.57 5.77
C HIS A 36 4.12 8.96 6.48
N ALA A 37 4.92 9.83 5.87
CA ALA A 37 6.09 10.42 6.52
C ALA A 37 5.78 11.86 6.96
N THR A 38 6.24 12.21 8.15
CA THR A 38 6.34 13.58 8.67
C THR A 38 7.58 13.67 9.57
N GLY A 39 7.72 14.73 10.35
CA GLY A 39 8.93 15.00 11.13
C GLY A 39 9.92 15.87 10.37
N TYR A 40 11.13 15.98 10.91
CA TYR A 40 12.21 16.77 10.33
C TYR A 40 12.89 16.00 9.21
N ILE A 41 13.31 16.72 8.16
CA ILE A 41 14.19 16.15 7.13
C ILE A 41 15.62 15.96 7.67
N SER A 42 16.36 15.02 7.08
CA SER A 42 17.81 15.01 7.22
C SER A 42 18.42 16.12 6.36
N SER A 43 19.38 16.87 6.91
CA SER A 43 19.97 18.03 6.26
C SER A 43 21.49 18.04 6.38
N SER A 44 22.15 18.79 5.50
CA SER A 44 23.60 19.01 5.52
C SER A 44 23.93 20.50 5.36
N TYR A 45 25.12 20.90 5.80
CA TYR A 45 25.59 22.27 5.62
C TYR A 45 25.84 22.59 4.14
N MET A 46 25.40 23.77 3.69
CA MET A 46 25.60 24.23 2.31
C MET A 46 27.08 24.51 2.00
N MET A 47 27.58 23.87 0.95
CA MET A 47 28.90 24.09 0.37
C MET A 47 28.77 24.35 -1.14
N GLU A 48 29.87 24.72 -1.79
CA GLU A 48 29.90 24.84 -3.25
C GLU A 48 29.53 23.50 -3.90
N GLY A 49 28.60 23.52 -4.86
CA GLY A 49 28.09 22.32 -5.53
C GLY A 49 26.98 21.56 -4.79
N SER A 50 26.60 21.96 -3.57
CA SER A 50 25.53 21.29 -2.80
C SER A 50 24.19 21.19 -3.53
N LEU A 51 23.86 22.15 -4.39
CA LEU A 51 22.58 22.19 -5.14
C LEU A 51 22.43 21.07 -6.18
N ASN A 52 23.49 20.30 -6.47
CA ASN A 52 23.37 19.07 -7.26
C ASN A 52 22.69 17.93 -6.49
N TYR A 53 22.53 18.06 -5.17
CA TYR A 53 22.06 17.01 -4.27
C TYR A 53 20.80 17.40 -3.47
N GLY A 54 20.13 18.48 -3.84
CA GLY A 54 18.92 18.96 -3.17
C GLY A 54 18.72 20.46 -3.28
N HIS A 55 17.82 21.02 -2.47
CA HIS A 55 17.56 22.46 -2.41
C HIS A 55 18.03 23.07 -1.10
N GLN A 56 18.43 24.34 -1.14
CA GLN A 56 18.61 25.11 0.09
C GLN A 56 17.24 25.40 0.71
N VAL A 57 17.05 25.00 1.96
CA VAL A 57 15.75 25.09 2.68
C VAL A 57 15.77 26.06 3.86
N ALA A 58 16.96 26.47 4.32
CA ALA A 58 17.17 27.54 5.30
C ALA A 58 18.55 28.19 5.11
N GLU A 59 18.91 29.19 5.92
CA GLU A 59 20.23 29.83 5.85
C GLU A 59 21.34 28.78 6.04
N LYS A 60 22.13 28.55 4.99
CA LYS A 60 23.23 27.56 4.94
C LYS A 60 22.82 26.10 5.19
N VAL A 61 21.54 25.75 4.98
CA VAL A 61 21.02 24.37 5.15
C VAL A 61 20.54 23.82 3.81
N LEU A 62 21.10 22.68 3.41
CA LEU A 62 20.64 21.87 2.27
C LEU A 62 19.70 20.79 2.77
N GLY A 63 18.52 20.69 2.18
CA GLY A 63 17.68 19.49 2.32
C GLY A 63 18.12 18.44 1.30
N ASN A 64 18.68 17.33 1.79
CA ASN A 64 19.27 16.30 0.93
C ASN A 64 18.19 15.53 0.16
N LEU A 65 18.40 15.33 -1.14
CA LEU A 65 17.63 14.42 -1.97
C LEU A 65 17.71 12.99 -1.42
N HIS A 66 16.58 12.31 -1.30
CA HIS A 66 16.53 10.91 -0.88
C HIS A 66 15.24 10.23 -1.35
N THR A 67 15.20 8.90 -1.29
CA THR A 67 14.01 8.11 -1.62
C THR A 67 13.55 7.34 -0.40
N HIS A 68 12.25 7.40 -0.11
CA HIS A 68 11.64 6.51 0.86
C HIS A 68 11.18 5.22 0.18
N PHE A 69 11.62 4.08 0.69
CA PHE A 69 11.14 2.75 0.31
C PHE A 69 10.63 2.02 1.55
N ILE A 70 9.46 1.42 1.45
CA ILE A 70 8.77 0.67 2.50
C ILE A 70 8.30 -0.65 1.90
N ASN A 71 8.52 -1.76 2.60
CA ASN A 71 8.10 -3.09 2.16
C ASN A 71 7.03 -3.67 3.10
N PHE A 72 5.97 -4.22 2.51
CA PHE A 72 4.91 -4.92 3.20
C PHE A 72 4.94 -6.39 2.82
N LYS A 73 4.93 -7.28 3.82
CA LYS A 73 4.58 -8.68 3.64
C LYS A 73 3.06 -8.82 3.66
N VAL A 74 2.48 -9.32 2.58
CA VAL A 74 1.03 -9.47 2.38
C VAL A 74 0.75 -10.95 2.10
N ASP A 75 0.56 -11.69 3.17
CA ASP A 75 0.33 -13.15 3.18
C ASP A 75 -1.18 -13.42 3.08
N LEU A 76 -1.67 -13.73 1.88
CA LEU A 76 -3.10 -13.79 1.57
C LEU A 76 -3.58 -15.22 1.34
N ASP A 77 -4.40 -15.72 2.27
CA ASP A 77 -5.12 -16.99 2.12
C ASP A 77 -6.52 -16.78 1.51
N VAL A 78 -6.58 -16.53 0.19
CA VAL A 78 -7.85 -16.24 -0.46
C VAL A 78 -8.72 -17.49 -0.55
N ALA A 79 -9.71 -17.56 0.34
CA ALA A 79 -10.61 -18.71 0.50
C ALA A 79 -9.87 -20.05 0.76
N GLY A 80 -8.70 -19.97 1.40
CA GLY A 80 -7.78 -21.07 1.72
C GLY A 80 -6.38 -20.82 1.16
N VAL A 81 -5.42 -21.62 1.62
CA VAL A 81 -3.97 -21.44 1.35
C VAL A 81 -3.56 -21.64 -0.11
N LYS A 82 -4.24 -22.51 -0.87
CA LYS A 82 -3.84 -22.80 -2.26
C LYS A 82 -4.39 -21.75 -3.22
N ASN A 83 -3.52 -20.88 -3.71
CA ASN A 83 -3.87 -19.76 -4.57
C ASN A 83 -3.01 -19.74 -5.85
N VAL A 84 -3.43 -18.90 -6.79
CA VAL A 84 -2.69 -18.55 -8.02
C VAL A 84 -2.56 -17.03 -8.11
N PHE A 85 -1.52 -16.55 -8.81
CA PHE A 85 -1.38 -15.14 -9.11
C PHE A 85 -1.85 -14.83 -10.54
N GLN A 86 -2.78 -13.89 -10.67
CA GLN A 86 -3.38 -13.50 -11.94
C GLN A 86 -3.28 -12.00 -12.17
N THR A 87 -2.96 -11.62 -13.40
CA THR A 87 -2.98 -10.23 -13.85
C THR A 87 -4.13 -10.01 -14.82
N LYS A 88 -4.70 -8.80 -14.78
CA LYS A 88 -5.72 -8.38 -15.75
C LYS A 88 -5.41 -6.99 -16.27
N ASP A 89 -5.66 -6.80 -17.56
CA ASP A 89 -5.50 -5.52 -18.24
C ASP A 89 -6.49 -5.44 -19.42
N MET A 90 -6.32 -4.46 -20.30
CA MET A 90 -7.06 -4.34 -21.54
C MET A 90 -6.14 -4.03 -22.71
N LYS A 91 -6.56 -4.47 -23.88
CA LYS A 91 -6.04 -4.04 -25.18
C LYS A 91 -7.19 -3.60 -26.08
N PHE A 92 -6.92 -2.72 -27.04
CA PHE A 92 -7.90 -2.44 -28.07
C PHE A 92 -7.79 -3.46 -29.19
N VAL A 93 -8.92 -4.00 -29.63
CA VAL A 93 -9.02 -4.88 -30.80
C VAL A 93 -9.90 -4.22 -31.86
N ASN A 94 -9.46 -4.30 -33.11
CA ASN A 94 -10.27 -3.83 -34.22
C ASN A 94 -11.38 -4.85 -34.50
N THR A 95 -12.64 -4.47 -34.37
CA THR A 95 -13.79 -5.38 -34.48
C THR A 95 -14.84 -4.80 -35.43
N SER A 96 -15.44 -5.65 -36.26
CA SER A 96 -16.54 -5.26 -37.15
C SER A 96 -17.78 -4.92 -36.33
N VAL A 97 -18.47 -3.84 -36.70
CA VAL A 97 -19.70 -3.41 -36.02
C VAL A 97 -20.85 -4.30 -36.52
N PRO A 98 -21.46 -5.17 -35.67
CA PRO A 98 -22.40 -6.18 -36.15
C PRO A 98 -23.65 -5.61 -36.85
N TRP A 99 -24.05 -4.39 -36.50
CA TRP A 99 -25.21 -3.70 -37.07
C TRP A 99 -24.88 -2.71 -38.20
N GLN A 100 -23.61 -2.57 -38.60
CA GLN A 100 -23.16 -1.69 -39.68
C GLN A 100 -22.09 -2.36 -40.55
N PRO A 101 -22.50 -3.11 -41.60
CA PRO A 101 -21.56 -3.75 -42.52
C PRO A 101 -20.55 -2.75 -43.09
N GLY A 102 -19.27 -3.11 -43.09
CA GLY A 102 -18.17 -2.26 -43.58
C GLY A 102 -17.56 -1.33 -42.53
N HIS A 103 -18.22 -1.11 -41.39
CA HIS A 103 -17.68 -0.29 -40.31
C HIS A 103 -16.97 -1.13 -39.25
N HIS A 104 -15.89 -0.55 -38.71
CA HIS A 104 -15.09 -1.15 -37.65
C HIS A 104 -14.88 -0.15 -36.51
N ALA A 105 -14.69 -0.68 -35.30
CA ALA A 105 -14.38 0.09 -34.12
C ALA A 105 -13.25 -0.56 -33.33
N MET A 106 -12.45 0.27 -32.66
CA MET A 106 -11.47 -0.18 -31.68
C MET A 106 -12.19 -0.45 -30.36
N ILE A 107 -12.41 -1.71 -30.03
CA ILE A 107 -13.15 -2.13 -28.84
C ILE A 107 -12.17 -2.55 -27.75
N PRO A 108 -12.34 -2.11 -26.49
CA PRO A 108 -11.54 -2.62 -25.38
C PRO A 108 -11.86 -4.10 -25.13
N GLN A 109 -10.84 -4.94 -25.11
CA GLN A 109 -10.91 -6.35 -24.79
C GLN A 109 -10.13 -6.63 -23.50
N LEU A 110 -10.75 -7.38 -22.59
CA LEU A 110 -10.11 -7.88 -21.38
C LEU A 110 -8.97 -8.83 -21.73
N VAL A 111 -7.82 -8.63 -21.08
CA VAL A 111 -6.67 -9.54 -21.12
C VAL A 111 -6.48 -10.08 -19.72
N GLU A 112 -6.44 -11.40 -19.58
CA GLU A 112 -6.19 -12.10 -18.31
C GLU A 112 -5.03 -13.07 -18.50
N GLU A 113 -4.06 -13.01 -17.60
CA GLU A 113 -2.87 -13.85 -17.64
C GLU A 113 -2.61 -14.41 -16.24
N GLN A 114 -2.28 -15.69 -16.15
CA GLN A 114 -1.79 -16.32 -14.92
C GLN A 114 -0.27 -16.40 -14.98
N LEU A 115 0.40 -15.91 -13.94
CA LEU A 115 1.84 -16.03 -13.80
C LEU A 115 2.13 -17.27 -12.97
N ASN A 116 3.06 -18.11 -13.42
CA ASN A 116 3.22 -19.46 -12.89
C ASN A 116 4.49 -19.63 -12.06
N THR A 117 5.45 -18.72 -12.17
CA THR A 117 6.72 -18.78 -11.44
C THR A 117 7.03 -17.47 -10.72
N GLU A 118 7.89 -17.53 -9.70
CA GLU A 118 8.27 -16.36 -8.91
C GLU A 118 8.95 -15.28 -9.75
N GLN A 119 9.81 -15.65 -10.71
CA GLN A 119 10.45 -14.67 -11.60
C GLN A 119 9.47 -13.99 -12.54
N GLU A 120 8.46 -14.70 -13.05
CA GLU A 120 7.38 -14.09 -13.84
C GLU A 120 6.58 -13.08 -13.00
N ALA A 121 6.32 -13.42 -11.73
CA ALA A 121 5.54 -12.60 -10.80
C ALA A 121 6.37 -11.56 -10.02
N ALA A 122 7.64 -11.39 -10.34
CA ALA A 122 8.53 -10.37 -9.77
C ALA A 122 8.46 -9.06 -10.58
N LEU A 123 7.39 -8.28 -10.34
CA LEU A 123 7.06 -7.06 -11.09
C LEU A 123 7.93 -5.87 -10.64
N ARG A 124 8.96 -5.57 -11.44
CA ARG A 124 9.92 -4.46 -11.22
C ARG A 124 9.34 -3.07 -11.53
N TYR A 125 9.85 -2.03 -10.84
CA TYR A 125 9.41 -0.63 -11.02
C TYR A 125 9.60 -0.08 -12.44
N ASN A 126 10.67 -0.48 -13.13
CA ASN A 126 11.00 -0.04 -14.48
C ASN A 126 10.26 -0.79 -15.60
N THR A 127 9.28 -1.63 -15.25
CA THR A 127 8.50 -2.42 -16.21
C THR A 127 7.04 -2.00 -16.22
N LYS A 128 6.36 -2.27 -17.34
CA LYS A 128 4.93 -2.04 -17.44
C LYS A 128 4.20 -3.02 -16.51
N THR A 129 3.74 -2.54 -15.36
CA THR A 129 2.92 -3.33 -14.45
C THR A 129 1.47 -3.42 -14.96
N PRO A 130 0.85 -4.61 -15.03
CA PRO A 130 -0.57 -4.74 -15.29
C PRO A 130 -1.41 -3.93 -14.30
N ARG A 131 -2.54 -3.38 -14.76
CA ARG A 131 -3.39 -2.51 -13.93
C ARG A 131 -4.13 -3.26 -12.82
N TYR A 132 -4.33 -4.57 -12.96
CA TYR A 132 -4.96 -5.41 -11.96
C TYR A 132 -4.07 -6.59 -11.61
N LEU A 133 -3.75 -6.73 -10.32
CA LEU A 133 -2.92 -7.79 -9.77
C LEU A 133 -3.77 -8.53 -8.74
N HIS A 134 -3.91 -9.85 -8.84
CA HIS A 134 -4.81 -10.63 -8.01
C HIS A 134 -4.15 -11.86 -7.43
N VAL A 135 -4.40 -12.11 -6.15
CA VAL A 135 -4.29 -13.44 -5.55
C VAL A 135 -5.67 -14.07 -5.63
N ALA A 136 -5.78 -15.23 -6.29
CA ALA A 136 -7.05 -15.87 -6.61
C ALA A 136 -7.12 -17.32 -6.13
N SER A 137 -8.32 -17.71 -5.71
CA SER A 137 -8.68 -19.07 -5.31
C SER A 137 -9.26 -19.84 -6.50
N PRO A 138 -9.10 -21.18 -6.56
CA PRO A 138 -9.86 -22.02 -7.49
C PRO A 138 -11.37 -22.05 -7.18
N LYS A 139 -11.78 -21.63 -5.96
CA LYS A 139 -13.20 -21.49 -5.60
C LYS A 139 -13.82 -20.32 -6.37
N VAL A 140 -15.03 -20.50 -6.86
CA VAL A 140 -15.76 -19.49 -7.64
C VAL A 140 -16.91 -18.86 -6.83
N ASN A 141 -17.30 -17.65 -7.21
CA ASN A 141 -18.55 -17.03 -6.75
C ASN A 141 -19.77 -17.56 -7.54
N ARG A 142 -20.99 -17.08 -7.22
CA ARG A 142 -22.24 -17.52 -7.88
C ARG A 142 -22.27 -17.29 -9.40
N TRP A 143 -21.39 -16.43 -9.91
CA TRP A 143 -21.27 -16.09 -11.33
C TRP A 143 -20.21 -16.91 -12.06
N GLY A 144 -19.54 -17.85 -11.37
CA GLY A 144 -18.51 -18.72 -11.94
C GLY A 144 -17.13 -18.05 -12.05
N HIS A 145 -16.91 -16.90 -11.44
CA HIS A 145 -15.61 -16.24 -11.44
C HIS A 145 -14.76 -16.65 -10.22
N PRO A 146 -13.44 -16.87 -10.39
CA PRO A 146 -12.53 -17.13 -9.26
C PRO A 146 -12.63 -16.03 -8.19
N ARG A 147 -12.73 -16.46 -6.94
CA ARG A 147 -12.74 -15.56 -5.78
C ARG A 147 -11.34 -15.00 -5.60
N SER A 148 -11.18 -13.68 -5.67
CA SER A 148 -9.85 -13.05 -5.62
C SER A 148 -9.81 -11.80 -4.77
N TYR A 149 -8.63 -11.48 -4.24
CA TYR A 149 -8.31 -10.15 -3.73
C TYR A 149 -7.33 -9.46 -4.69
N ARG A 150 -7.66 -8.23 -5.06
CA ARG A 150 -6.82 -7.36 -5.88
C ARG A 150 -5.85 -6.60 -4.99
N LEU A 151 -4.58 -6.63 -5.36
CA LEU A 151 -3.52 -5.77 -4.84
C LEU A 151 -3.51 -4.46 -5.63
N GLN A 152 -3.82 -3.34 -4.97
CA GLN A 152 -3.73 -2.01 -5.56
C GLN A 152 -2.66 -1.19 -4.82
N VAL A 153 -1.48 -1.08 -5.44
CA VAL A 153 -0.31 -0.41 -4.85
C VAL A 153 -0.34 1.09 -5.13
N PHE A 154 -0.21 1.91 -4.09
CA PHE A 154 -0.05 3.36 -4.17
C PHE A 154 1.41 3.70 -3.87
N THR A 155 2.14 4.12 -4.90
CA THR A 155 3.57 4.38 -4.79
C THR A 155 4.01 5.35 -5.89
N PHE A 156 4.93 6.24 -5.54
CA PHE A 156 5.65 7.15 -6.42
C PHE A 156 7.16 7.01 -6.19
N ALA A 157 7.60 5.80 -5.80
CA ALA A 157 8.99 5.51 -5.48
C ALA A 157 9.92 5.93 -6.63
N GLY A 158 11.08 6.49 -6.27
CA GLY A 158 12.16 6.73 -7.21
C GLY A 158 12.86 5.43 -7.61
N ASP A 159 13.99 5.56 -8.31
CA ASP A 159 14.84 4.41 -8.62
C ASP A 159 15.50 3.87 -7.34
N HIS A 160 15.62 2.54 -7.27
CA HIS A 160 16.39 1.88 -6.22
C HIS A 160 17.89 1.97 -6.52
N LEU A 161 18.73 1.65 -5.54
CA LEU A 161 20.19 1.61 -5.72
C LEU A 161 20.55 0.64 -6.86
N PRO A 162 21.50 0.95 -7.76
CA PRO A 162 21.87 0.04 -8.85
C PRO A 162 22.33 -1.32 -8.34
N GLU A 163 21.93 -2.40 -9.02
CA GLU A 163 22.31 -3.78 -8.66
C GLU A 163 23.83 -4.06 -8.78
N SER A 164 24.59 -3.14 -9.39
CA SER A 164 26.05 -3.17 -9.40
C SER A 164 26.68 -2.83 -8.04
N GLU A 165 25.94 -2.12 -7.20
CA GLU A 165 26.42 -1.68 -5.89
C GLU A 165 26.26 -2.82 -4.85
N PRO A 166 27.31 -3.13 -4.08
CA PRO A 166 27.28 -4.26 -3.16
C PRO A 166 26.29 -4.07 -1.98
N GLU A 167 25.96 -2.83 -1.62
CA GLU A 167 25.00 -2.47 -0.56
C GLU A 167 23.55 -2.82 -0.95
N GLU A 168 23.25 -2.86 -2.25
CA GLU A 168 21.89 -3.01 -2.77
C GLU A 168 21.24 -4.31 -2.27
N ARG A 169 22.03 -5.38 -2.11
CA ARG A 169 21.55 -6.69 -1.63
C ARG A 169 20.90 -6.63 -0.25
N SER A 170 21.26 -5.65 0.57
CA SER A 170 20.66 -5.44 1.90
C SER A 170 19.20 -4.99 1.85
N MET A 171 18.76 -4.54 0.67
CA MET A 171 17.43 -4.00 0.40
C MET A 171 16.92 -4.40 -0.99
N SER A 172 17.28 -5.59 -1.47
CA SER A 172 16.94 -6.08 -2.82
C SER A 172 15.44 -6.20 -3.10
N TRP A 173 14.59 -6.15 -2.07
CA TRP A 173 13.13 -5.99 -2.19
C TRP A 173 12.70 -4.67 -2.83
N ALA A 174 13.54 -3.62 -2.76
CA ALA A 174 13.25 -2.31 -3.34
C ALA A 174 13.21 -2.31 -4.88
N ARG A 175 13.80 -3.33 -5.52
CA ARG A 175 13.74 -3.55 -6.98
C ARG A 175 12.32 -3.75 -7.50
N TYR A 176 11.46 -4.33 -6.66
CA TYR A 176 10.16 -4.86 -7.06
C TYR A 176 9.04 -3.98 -6.52
N LYS A 177 8.11 -3.59 -7.39
CA LYS A 177 6.85 -2.97 -6.97
C LYS A 177 5.97 -3.99 -6.26
N VAL A 178 5.87 -5.19 -6.84
CA VAL A 178 5.24 -6.37 -6.26
C VAL A 178 6.09 -7.57 -6.64
N ALA A 179 6.42 -8.44 -5.70
CA ALA A 179 6.95 -9.77 -5.97
C ALA A 179 6.07 -10.82 -5.28
N ILE A 180 5.78 -11.93 -5.97
CA ILE A 180 5.04 -13.05 -5.40
C ILE A 180 6.02 -14.19 -5.20
N THR A 181 6.10 -14.69 -3.97
CA THR A 181 6.89 -15.88 -3.63
C THR A 181 5.97 -16.95 -3.06
N LYS A 182 6.42 -18.19 -3.11
CA LYS A 182 5.83 -19.26 -2.33
C LYS A 182 6.13 -19.04 -0.85
N GLN A 183 5.16 -19.31 0.02
CA GLN A 183 5.36 -19.22 1.47
C GLN A 183 6.41 -20.25 1.93
N LYS A 184 7.36 -19.81 2.76
CA LYS A 184 8.28 -20.66 3.51
C LYS A 184 8.47 -20.12 4.92
N ASP A 185 8.49 -21.00 5.92
CA ASP A 185 8.75 -20.63 7.32
C ASP A 185 10.15 -20.05 7.56
N LEU A 186 11.09 -20.31 6.65
CA LEU A 186 12.45 -19.74 6.69
C LEU A 186 12.55 -18.37 6.02
N GLU A 187 11.54 -17.94 5.28
CA GLU A 187 11.48 -16.66 4.56
C GLU A 187 10.49 -15.71 5.26
N GLN A 188 10.69 -15.53 6.57
CA GLN A 188 9.72 -14.83 7.41
C GLN A 188 9.63 -13.33 7.10
N THR A 189 10.77 -12.70 6.82
CA THR A 189 10.93 -11.27 6.60
C THR A 189 11.73 -11.00 5.33
N SER A 190 11.53 -9.83 4.72
CA SER A 190 12.32 -9.36 3.57
C SER A 190 13.58 -8.59 3.97
N SER A 191 13.78 -8.34 5.27
CA SER A 191 14.94 -7.66 5.84
C SER A 191 15.23 -8.18 7.26
N SER A 192 16.26 -7.65 7.90
CA SER A 192 16.66 -7.97 9.27
C SER A 192 17.22 -6.74 9.98
N LEU A 193 17.12 -6.71 11.32
CA LEU A 193 17.74 -5.66 12.13
C LEU A 193 19.27 -5.56 11.95
N TYR A 194 19.91 -6.62 11.46
CA TYR A 194 21.35 -6.68 11.23
C TYR A 194 21.76 -6.22 9.84
N ASN A 195 20.83 -6.12 8.88
CA ASN A 195 21.15 -5.70 7.51
C ASN A 195 21.78 -4.31 7.46
N GLN A 196 21.28 -3.37 8.28
CA GLN A 196 21.77 -1.99 8.33
C GLN A 196 23.27 -1.86 8.66
N ASN A 197 23.79 -2.72 9.55
CA ASN A 197 25.17 -2.60 10.03
C ASN A 197 26.16 -3.50 9.27
N ASN A 198 25.67 -4.36 8.37
CA ASN A 198 26.48 -5.17 7.48
C ASN A 198 25.84 -5.26 6.08
N ILE A 199 25.68 -4.10 5.44
CA ILE A 199 24.96 -3.96 4.16
C ILE A 199 25.59 -4.75 3.01
N TRP A 200 26.90 -5.00 3.04
CA TRP A 200 27.62 -5.75 2.00
C TRP A 200 27.47 -7.27 2.14
N SER A 201 27.08 -7.75 3.32
CA SER A 201 26.84 -9.16 3.61
C SER A 201 25.60 -9.29 4.50
N PRO A 202 24.41 -9.00 3.93
CA PRO A 202 23.19 -8.90 4.72
C PRO A 202 22.77 -10.26 5.26
N THR A 203 22.13 -10.25 6.43
CA THR A 203 21.57 -11.46 7.04
C THR A 203 20.41 -12.01 6.21
N VAL A 204 19.59 -11.12 5.65
CA VAL A 204 18.49 -11.45 4.74
C VAL A 204 18.76 -10.76 3.40
N ASP A 205 18.82 -11.55 2.33
CA ASP A 205 18.92 -11.07 0.94
C ASP A 205 17.67 -11.53 0.19
N PHE A 206 16.76 -10.59 -0.05
CA PHE A 206 15.43 -10.88 -0.60
C PHE A 206 15.48 -11.43 -2.03
N SER A 207 16.51 -11.13 -2.83
CA SER A 207 16.59 -11.64 -4.20
C SER A 207 16.62 -13.17 -4.23
N LYS A 208 17.17 -13.79 -3.19
CA LYS A 208 17.25 -15.25 -3.04
C LYS A 208 15.89 -15.93 -2.94
N TYR A 209 14.83 -15.20 -2.55
CA TYR A 209 13.46 -15.73 -2.51
C TYR A 209 12.81 -15.80 -3.90
N ILE A 210 13.46 -15.21 -4.92
CA ILE A 210 12.97 -15.16 -6.31
C ILE A 210 13.91 -15.97 -7.23
N ASP A 211 15.20 -16.04 -6.88
CA ASP A 211 16.24 -16.67 -7.70
C ASP A 211 16.05 -18.19 -7.86
N ASP A 212 15.42 -18.88 -6.90
CA ASP A 212 15.06 -20.30 -6.98
C ASP A 212 13.86 -20.59 -7.90
N ASN A 213 13.11 -19.55 -8.26
CA ASN A 213 12.08 -19.54 -9.31
C ASN A 213 11.07 -20.67 -9.17
N GLU A 214 10.54 -20.86 -7.96
CA GLU A 214 9.57 -21.90 -7.70
C GLU A 214 8.26 -21.68 -8.46
N SER A 215 7.50 -22.76 -8.62
CA SER A 215 6.12 -22.66 -9.10
C SER A 215 5.25 -22.02 -8.03
N ILE A 216 4.43 -21.06 -8.44
CA ILE A 216 3.43 -20.37 -7.61
C ILE A 216 1.99 -20.78 -7.97
N VAL A 217 1.82 -21.90 -8.68
CA VAL A 217 0.50 -22.43 -9.06
C VAL A 217 -0.07 -23.32 -7.96
N ASP A 218 -1.25 -22.97 -7.46
CA ASP A 218 -1.97 -23.68 -6.39
C ASP A 218 -1.12 -23.87 -5.12
N GLN A 219 -0.30 -22.87 -4.81
CA GLN A 219 0.58 -22.83 -3.63
C GLN A 219 0.06 -21.82 -2.60
N ASP A 220 0.64 -21.88 -1.40
CA ASP A 220 0.59 -20.80 -0.42
C ASP A 220 1.49 -19.65 -0.89
N LEU A 221 0.92 -18.45 -1.03
CA LEU A 221 1.54 -17.31 -1.72
C LEU A 221 1.68 -16.11 -0.79
N VAL A 222 2.88 -15.53 -0.80
CA VAL A 222 3.16 -14.25 -0.15
C VAL A 222 3.37 -13.18 -1.21
N ALA A 223 2.64 -12.08 -1.11
CA ALA A 223 2.90 -10.88 -1.88
C ALA A 223 3.80 -9.93 -1.08
N TRP A 224 4.93 -9.56 -1.66
CA TRP A 224 5.85 -8.55 -1.12
C TRP A 224 5.64 -7.26 -1.88
N VAL A 225 5.08 -6.25 -1.22
CA VAL A 225 4.69 -4.99 -1.85
C VAL A 225 5.61 -3.89 -1.38
N THR A 226 6.32 -3.27 -2.32
CA THR A 226 7.12 -2.08 -2.03
C THR A 226 6.31 -0.84 -2.39
N ALA A 227 6.26 0.12 -1.48
CA ALA A 227 5.71 1.45 -1.72
C ALA A 227 6.68 2.54 -1.24
N GLY A 228 6.55 3.75 -1.76
CA GLY A 228 7.51 4.79 -1.46
C GLY A 228 7.30 6.06 -2.29
N PHE A 229 8.24 6.99 -2.15
CA PHE A 229 8.29 8.22 -2.94
C PHE A 229 9.71 8.80 -2.97
N LEU A 230 10.05 9.46 -4.08
CA LEU A 230 11.22 10.33 -4.15
C LEU A 230 10.92 11.64 -3.40
N HIS A 231 11.81 12.05 -2.50
CA HIS A 231 11.70 13.30 -1.75
C HIS A 231 12.85 14.22 -2.11
N ILE A 232 12.52 15.33 -2.76
CA ILE A 232 13.40 16.49 -2.93
C ILE A 232 12.94 17.53 -1.93
N PRO A 233 13.60 17.68 -0.76
CA PRO A 233 13.12 18.60 0.25
C PRO A 233 13.04 20.04 -0.27
N HIS A 234 12.05 20.78 0.21
CA HIS A 234 11.77 22.15 -0.20
C HIS A 234 11.40 23.03 1.01
N ALA A 235 11.14 24.32 0.79
CA ALA A 235 10.95 25.28 1.88
C ALA A 235 9.76 24.91 2.79
N GLU A 236 8.70 24.35 2.20
CA GLU A 236 7.50 23.89 2.90
C GLU A 236 7.71 22.62 3.75
N ASP A 237 8.89 21.98 3.67
CA ASP A 237 9.32 20.93 4.61
C ASP A 237 9.92 21.49 5.90
N ILE A 238 9.99 22.82 6.07
CA ILE A 238 10.46 23.49 7.29
C ILE A 238 9.27 24.06 8.08
N PRO A 239 9.09 23.71 9.36
CA PRO A 239 10.01 22.88 10.16
C PRO A 239 9.92 21.38 9.88
N ASN A 240 8.75 20.89 9.44
CA ASN A 240 8.51 19.46 9.25
C ASN A 240 7.87 19.19 7.88
N THR A 241 8.19 18.03 7.32
CA THR A 241 7.50 17.48 6.17
C THR A 241 6.03 17.22 6.50
N VAL A 242 5.12 17.65 5.63
CA VAL A 242 3.68 17.43 5.79
C VAL A 242 3.27 16.04 5.30
N THR A 243 2.22 15.47 5.89
CA THR A 243 1.70 14.13 5.51
C THR A 243 0.91 14.13 4.20
N VAL A 244 0.44 15.30 3.74
CA VAL A 244 -0.36 15.44 2.53
C VAL A 244 0.48 15.12 1.30
N GLY A 245 0.11 14.06 0.58
CA GLY A 245 0.85 13.60 -0.61
C GLY A 245 2.11 12.76 -0.31
N ASN A 246 2.64 12.81 0.91
CA ASN A 246 3.85 12.08 1.32
C ASN A 246 3.49 10.75 1.97
N GLY A 247 3.27 9.74 1.14
CA GLY A 247 2.98 8.40 1.61
C GLY A 247 2.85 7.38 0.49
N GLY A 248 2.55 6.16 0.89
CA GLY A 248 2.34 5.03 0.00
C GLY A 248 1.65 3.89 0.72
N GLY A 249 1.41 2.79 0.03
CA GLY A 249 0.77 1.64 0.63
C GLY A 249 0.16 0.68 -0.37
N VAL A 250 -0.68 -0.20 0.15
CA VAL A 250 -1.42 -1.19 -0.63
C VAL A 250 -2.86 -1.31 -0.14
N LEU A 251 -3.79 -1.27 -1.08
CA LEU A 251 -5.20 -1.55 -0.85
C LEU A 251 -5.54 -2.94 -1.40
N LEU A 252 -6.01 -3.79 -0.51
CA LEU A 252 -6.51 -5.13 -0.77
C LEU A 252 -8.01 -5.02 -1.01
N ARG A 253 -8.46 -5.32 -2.23
CA ARG A 253 -9.87 -5.19 -2.62
C ARG A 253 -10.48 -6.53 -2.99
N PRO A 254 -11.64 -6.90 -2.43
CA PRO A 254 -12.41 -8.02 -2.95
C PRO A 254 -12.69 -7.82 -4.45
N HIS A 255 -12.38 -8.82 -5.27
CA HIS A 255 -12.68 -8.81 -6.70
C HIS A 255 -13.26 -10.18 -7.08
N ASN A 256 -14.56 -10.23 -7.37
CA ASN A 256 -15.32 -11.47 -7.48
C ASN A 256 -15.22 -12.39 -6.25
N TYR A 257 -14.72 -11.90 -5.11
CA TYR A 257 -14.66 -12.68 -3.88
C TYR A 257 -16.05 -12.91 -3.27
N PHE A 258 -16.92 -11.91 -3.32
CA PHE A 258 -18.31 -12.04 -2.89
C PHE A 258 -19.23 -12.20 -4.12
N ASP A 259 -20.48 -12.56 -3.86
CA ASP A 259 -21.54 -12.69 -4.87
C ASP A 259 -22.15 -11.33 -5.26
N GLU A 260 -21.97 -10.34 -4.39
CA GLU A 260 -22.38 -8.94 -4.50
C GLU A 260 -21.56 -8.08 -3.52
N ASP A 261 -21.78 -6.77 -3.53
CA ASP A 261 -21.14 -5.87 -2.59
C ASP A 261 -21.51 -6.25 -1.14
N PRO A 262 -20.55 -6.63 -0.27
CA PRO A 262 -20.87 -7.04 1.10
C PRO A 262 -21.42 -5.88 1.95
N SER A 263 -21.19 -4.63 1.54
CA SER A 263 -21.64 -3.47 2.30
C SER A 263 -23.16 -3.29 2.26
N ILE A 264 -23.88 -3.90 1.30
CA ILE A 264 -25.35 -3.78 1.18
C ILE A 264 -26.10 -4.24 2.44
N HIS A 265 -25.47 -5.06 3.27
CA HIS A 265 -26.01 -5.56 4.53
C HIS A 265 -25.70 -4.66 5.73
N SER A 266 -25.05 -3.52 5.52
CA SER A 266 -24.77 -2.54 6.58
C SER A 266 -26.05 -1.98 7.16
N ALA A 267 -26.13 -1.94 8.50
CA ALA A 267 -27.24 -1.34 9.23
C ALA A 267 -27.32 0.20 9.03
N ASP A 268 -26.25 0.81 8.51
CA ASP A 268 -26.15 2.24 8.20
C ASP A 268 -26.60 2.56 6.76
N GLY A 269 -27.07 1.55 6.02
CA GLY A 269 -27.74 1.74 4.75
C GLY A 269 -29.04 2.54 4.92
N VAL A 270 -29.18 3.63 4.17
CA VAL A 270 -30.42 4.42 4.13
C VAL A 270 -30.99 4.32 2.72
N TYR A 271 -32.25 3.89 2.64
CA TYR A 271 -33.08 3.93 1.45
C TYR A 271 -34.30 4.80 1.76
N ILE A 272 -34.56 5.82 0.93
CA ILE A 272 -35.69 6.74 1.12
C ILE A 272 -36.70 6.48 0.01
N ASN A 273 -37.90 6.04 0.37
CA ASN A 273 -39.00 5.92 -0.58
C ASN A 273 -39.61 7.32 -0.85
N PRO A 274 -39.84 7.72 -2.11
CA PRO A 274 -40.40 9.03 -2.46
C PRO A 274 -41.71 9.41 -1.75
N SER A 275 -42.47 8.46 -1.18
CA SER A 275 -43.72 8.73 -0.47
C SER A 275 -43.60 9.20 0.99
N SER A 276 -42.40 9.25 1.58
CA SER A 276 -42.24 9.70 2.98
C SER A 276 -40.85 10.26 3.28
N THR A 277 -40.73 11.59 3.29
CA THR A 277 -39.49 12.28 3.68
C THR A 277 -39.36 12.47 5.19
N ASP A 278 -40.48 12.51 5.92
CA ASP A 278 -40.52 13.04 7.28
C ASP A 278 -40.73 11.98 8.37
N SER A 279 -41.01 10.73 8.00
CA SER A 279 -41.22 9.64 8.98
C SER A 279 -39.90 8.96 9.33
N CYS A 280 -39.55 8.92 10.62
CA CYS A 280 -38.41 8.18 11.16
C CYS A 280 -38.51 6.66 10.89
N GLU A 281 -39.73 6.11 10.76
CA GLU A 281 -39.94 4.68 10.42
C GLU A 281 -39.44 4.34 9.00
N ASN A 282 -39.51 5.29 8.07
CA ASN A 282 -39.19 5.08 6.66
C ASN A 282 -37.93 5.83 6.19
N ASN A 283 -37.46 6.81 6.98
CA ASN A 283 -36.27 7.60 6.70
C ASN A 283 -35.46 7.78 8.01
N ARG A 284 -34.47 6.91 8.24
CA ARG A 284 -33.61 7.00 9.44
C ARG A 284 -32.86 8.33 9.57
N VAL A 285 -32.62 9.03 8.46
CA VAL A 285 -31.99 10.37 8.49
C VAL A 285 -32.94 11.41 9.10
N ALA A 286 -34.26 11.23 9.00
CA ALA A 286 -35.23 12.09 9.67
C ALA A 286 -35.17 11.95 11.21
N CYS A 287 -34.72 10.80 11.72
CA CYS A 287 -34.53 10.57 13.16
C CYS A 287 -33.31 11.34 13.72
N LEU A 288 -32.26 11.55 12.91
CA LEU A 288 -31.03 12.22 13.35
C LEU A 288 -31.26 13.66 13.82
N ALA A 289 -32.31 14.33 13.31
CA ALA A 289 -32.69 15.67 13.78
C ALA A 289 -33.26 15.65 15.22
N GLN A 290 -33.80 14.51 15.67
CA GLN A 290 -34.41 14.34 16.99
C GLN A 290 -33.45 13.72 18.01
N GLU A 291 -32.44 12.98 17.56
CA GLU A 291 -31.46 12.26 18.40
C GLU A 291 -30.09 12.97 18.46
N THR A 292 -30.08 14.29 18.64
CA THR A 292 -28.82 15.03 18.82
C THR A 292 -28.39 15.04 20.28
N CYS A 293 -27.41 14.20 20.61
CA CYS A 293 -26.67 14.30 21.87
C CYS A 293 -25.17 14.43 21.56
N SER A 294 -24.49 15.31 22.28
CA SER A 294 -23.05 15.47 22.20
C SER A 294 -22.44 14.88 23.48
N PRO A 295 -21.42 14.01 23.37
CA PRO A 295 -20.73 13.53 24.55
C PRO A 295 -20.02 14.69 25.24
N VAL A 296 -19.90 14.63 26.57
CA VAL A 296 -18.97 15.49 27.28
C VAL A 296 -17.56 15.05 26.89
N LEU A 297 -16.79 15.93 26.26
CA LEU A 297 -15.41 15.67 25.90
C LEU A 297 -14.52 15.94 27.12
N GLU A 298 -13.82 14.91 27.58
CA GLU A 298 -12.77 15.09 28.59
C GLU A 298 -11.65 15.99 28.03
N PRO A 299 -11.04 16.84 28.87
CA PRO A 299 -9.86 17.59 28.47
C PRO A 299 -8.75 16.67 27.95
N PHE A 300 -8.05 17.11 26.91
CA PHE A 300 -6.89 16.41 26.39
C PHE A 300 -5.85 16.20 27.50
N SER A 301 -5.33 14.98 27.60
CA SER A 301 -4.22 14.64 28.50
C SER A 301 -3.08 14.03 27.71
N TYR A 302 -1.85 14.36 28.12
CA TYR A 302 -0.62 13.80 27.57
C TYR A 302 0.35 13.57 28.73
N HIS A 303 0.71 12.31 28.96
CA HIS A 303 1.56 11.92 30.09
C HIS A 303 3.05 12.15 29.83
N GLY A 304 3.41 12.71 28.68
CA GLY A 304 4.80 12.97 28.33
C GLY A 304 5.53 11.71 27.88
N PHE A 305 6.83 11.70 28.14
CA PHE A 305 7.74 10.62 27.78
C PHE A 305 8.07 9.81 29.03
N ASP A 306 7.86 8.50 28.97
CA ASP A 306 8.29 7.59 30.04
C ASP A 306 9.81 7.32 29.95
N GLY A 307 10.47 7.22 31.10
CA GLY A 307 11.89 6.81 31.15
C GLY A 307 12.91 7.88 30.74
N VAL A 308 12.55 9.16 30.68
CA VAL A 308 13.53 10.24 30.52
C VAL A 308 14.45 10.23 31.74
N MET A 309 15.72 9.84 31.56
CA MET A 309 16.74 9.99 32.60
C MET A 309 16.76 11.47 33.01
N LYS A 310 16.37 11.75 34.25
CA LYS A 310 16.55 13.08 34.82
C LYS A 310 18.06 13.25 35.02
N PHE A 311 18.66 14.20 34.33
CA PHE A 311 20.09 14.56 34.47
C PHE A 311 20.49 15.03 35.88
N GLN A 312 19.59 14.96 36.87
CA GLN A 312 19.84 15.36 38.26
C GLN A 312 20.58 14.30 39.10
N ASP A 313 20.79 13.09 38.58
CA ASP A 313 21.42 11.99 39.33
C ASP A 313 22.94 11.82 39.04
N TRP A 314 23.60 12.88 38.53
CA TRP A 314 25.06 12.93 38.34
C TRP A 314 25.68 14.00 39.24
N GLU A 315 25.70 13.75 40.55
CA GLU A 315 26.59 14.44 41.52
C GLU A 315 27.79 13.55 41.88
#